data_AF-A0A5B8LT38-F1
#
_entry.id   AF-A0A5B8LT38-F1
#
_cell.length_a   1.000
_cell.length_b   1.000
_cell.length_c   1.000
_cell.angle_alpha   90.00
_cell.angle_beta   90.00
_cell.angle_gamma   90.00
#
_symmetry.space_group_name_H-M   'P 1'
#
loop_
_entity.id
_entity.type
_entity.pdbx_description
1 polymer ?
#
loop_
_entity_poly.entity_id
_entity_poly.type
_entity_poly.pdbx_seq_one_letter_code
_entity_poly.pdbx_strand_id
1 'polypeptide(L)'
;MNGALYGIPVQQLFPKSFGFNTRTELLEKYDIDLNAIDWFDDLTPVFERVVAGEGEGYYAFGGRLAALPELFGYDPALGPNAAAVVKMDDPERKVVNLYGTEEFRELMRLRREWHLAGLTEPNPQNREQARAALQAGTTGFSLDSAQDRPVDRVFLGLDFTPKRFAPLVLTTAAMNASMMAISADSQHPVEALKLITLLHTDAEVFNILSLGIEGVNWQHNADTGLVELLDTASYWPNINWVWGNSYLAYPQRATDAADNAEAEKVNAEAVASVILGFSFDTSPVENEVAAMSSILANFEPLEGGRVEDVDGYIDQQIAALEAAGLARVQEEMTRQIAEWAAQQQ
;
A
#
# COMPACT_ATOMS: atom_id res chain seq x y z
N MET A 1 -6.76 -22.21 0.58
CA MET A 1 -6.67 -22.73 1.97
C MET A 1 -6.90 -24.22 1.93
N ASN A 2 -6.04 -25.04 2.56
CA ASN A 2 -6.20 -26.51 2.64
C ASN A 2 -6.46 -27.19 1.27
N GLY A 3 -5.80 -26.73 0.20
CA GLY A 3 -5.98 -27.27 -1.15
C GLY A 3 -7.25 -26.81 -1.89
N ALA A 4 -8.09 -25.96 -1.30
CA ALA A 4 -9.29 -25.40 -1.94
C ALA A 4 -9.19 -23.89 -2.19
N LEU A 5 -9.82 -23.43 -3.28
CA LEU A 5 -9.97 -22.02 -3.67
C LEU A 5 -11.32 -21.49 -3.13
N TYR A 6 -11.26 -20.44 -2.29
CA TYR A 6 -12.46 -19.85 -1.65
C TYR A 6 -12.77 -18.42 -2.14
N GLY A 7 -11.89 -17.83 -2.94
CA GLY A 7 -12.05 -16.52 -3.53
C GLY A 7 -11.32 -16.47 -4.86
N ILE A 8 -11.86 -15.70 -5.80
CA ILE A 8 -11.27 -15.44 -7.10
C ILE A 8 -10.63 -14.05 -7.02
N PRO A 9 -9.29 -13.94 -7.08
CA PRO A 9 -8.61 -12.64 -7.04
C PRO A 9 -9.01 -11.75 -8.20
N VAL A 10 -9.14 -10.46 -7.92
CA VAL A 10 -9.28 -9.44 -8.96
C VAL A 10 -7.94 -9.31 -9.69
N GLN A 11 -7.95 -9.44 -11.01
CA GLN A 11 -6.76 -9.28 -11.83
C GLN A 11 -6.44 -7.78 -11.99
N GLN A 12 -5.31 -7.39 -11.41
CA GLN A 12 -4.79 -6.02 -11.40
C GLN A 12 -3.29 -6.05 -11.09
N LEU A 13 -2.64 -4.89 -10.99
CA LEU A 13 -1.31 -4.80 -10.41
C LEU A 13 -1.33 -5.31 -8.95
N PHE A 14 -0.71 -6.45 -8.68
CA PHE A 14 -0.67 -7.03 -7.34
C PHE A 14 0.43 -6.44 -6.46
N PRO A 15 1.70 -6.34 -6.93
CA PRO A 15 2.78 -5.85 -6.10
C PRO A 15 2.52 -4.42 -5.65
N LYS A 16 2.65 -4.19 -4.35
CA LYS A 16 2.65 -2.84 -3.82
C LYS A 16 4.01 -2.20 -4.04
N SER A 17 3.97 -0.92 -4.40
CA SER A 17 5.17 -0.11 -4.57
C SER A 17 5.36 0.83 -3.38
N PHE A 18 6.50 0.74 -2.73
CA PHE A 18 6.87 1.55 -1.56
C PHE A 18 7.96 2.56 -1.89
N GLY A 19 7.85 3.72 -1.28
CA GLY A 19 8.66 4.90 -1.53
C GLY A 19 7.79 6.14 -1.32
N PHE A 20 7.97 7.16 -2.17
CA PHE A 20 7.18 8.38 -2.08
C PHE A 20 6.60 8.82 -3.41
N ASN A 21 5.61 9.70 -3.31
CA ASN A 21 5.15 10.56 -4.39
C ASN A 21 5.48 12.01 -4.04
N THR A 22 5.88 12.79 -5.04
CA THR A 22 6.04 14.25 -4.93
C THR A 22 5.22 14.95 -5.99
N ARG A 23 4.74 16.15 -5.71
CA ARG A 23 4.16 17.03 -6.73
C ARG A 23 5.21 17.29 -7.81
N THR A 24 4.87 17.02 -9.07
CA THR A 24 5.81 17.06 -10.20
C THR A 24 6.43 18.44 -10.39
N GLU A 25 5.66 19.50 -10.18
CA GLU A 25 6.13 20.89 -10.27
C GLU A 25 7.28 21.24 -9.31
N LEU A 26 7.40 20.53 -8.17
CA LEU A 26 8.49 20.76 -7.21
C LEU A 26 9.83 20.27 -7.76
N LEU A 27 9.82 19.29 -8.67
CA LEU A 27 11.04 18.73 -9.24
C LEU A 27 11.82 19.78 -10.01
N GLU A 28 11.16 20.49 -10.92
CA GLU A 28 11.78 21.56 -11.70
C GLU A 28 12.04 22.80 -10.83
N LYS A 29 11.09 23.18 -9.96
CA LYS A 29 11.20 24.38 -9.13
C LYS A 29 12.42 24.34 -8.20
N TYR A 30 12.77 23.17 -7.67
CA TYR A 30 13.83 23.01 -6.68
C TYR A 30 15.02 22.18 -7.17
N ASP A 31 15.06 21.85 -8.46
CA ASP A 31 16.11 21.02 -9.08
C ASP A 31 16.33 19.71 -8.30
N ILE A 32 15.23 18.95 -8.13
CA ILE A 32 15.23 17.69 -7.39
C ILE A 32 15.53 16.56 -8.37
N ASP A 33 16.73 16.00 -8.28
CA ASP A 33 17.08 14.77 -8.98
C ASP A 33 16.62 13.55 -8.19
N LEU A 34 15.55 12.91 -8.65
CA LEU A 34 15.03 11.68 -8.04
C LEU A 34 16.01 10.51 -8.12
N ASN A 35 17.03 10.54 -8.98
CA ASN A 35 18.05 9.50 -9.05
C ASN A 35 19.08 9.60 -7.91
N ALA A 36 19.19 10.75 -7.25
CA ALA A 36 20.08 10.97 -6.11
C ALA A 36 19.43 10.61 -4.77
N ILE A 37 18.22 10.04 -4.79
CA ILE A 37 17.46 9.67 -3.59
C ILE A 37 17.32 8.15 -3.60
N ASP A 38 18.05 7.46 -2.74
CA ASP A 38 17.98 6.00 -2.61
C ASP A 38 17.11 5.58 -1.42
N TRP A 39 17.12 6.39 -0.35
CA TRP A 39 16.31 6.14 0.84
C TRP A 39 15.73 7.43 1.45
N PHE A 40 15.04 7.32 2.58
CA PHE A 40 14.37 8.46 3.21
C PHE A 40 15.33 9.53 3.70
N ASP A 41 16.51 9.17 4.19
CA ASP A 41 17.51 10.12 4.70
C ASP A 41 17.97 11.12 3.63
N ASP A 42 18.10 10.68 2.38
CA ASP A 42 18.40 11.54 1.22
C ASP A 42 17.33 12.62 0.96
N LEU A 43 16.10 12.45 1.49
CA LEU A 43 15.05 13.48 1.40
C LEU A 43 15.28 14.65 2.34
N THR A 44 16.13 14.54 3.36
CA THR A 44 16.37 15.63 4.32
C THR A 44 16.80 16.95 3.64
N PRO A 45 17.87 16.98 2.82
CA PRO A 45 18.27 18.21 2.13
C PRO A 45 17.24 18.69 1.10
N VAL A 46 16.41 17.78 0.57
CA VAL A 46 15.31 18.13 -0.34
C VAL A 46 14.21 18.84 0.44
N PHE A 47 13.79 18.29 1.58
CA PHE A 47 12.77 18.86 2.44
C PHE A 47 13.19 20.23 2.98
N GLU A 48 14.43 20.38 3.44
CA GLU A 48 14.98 21.68 3.88
C GLU A 48 14.85 22.75 2.79
N ARG A 49 15.26 22.41 1.55
CA ARG A 49 15.20 23.32 0.41
C ARG A 49 13.77 23.70 0.04
N VAL A 50 12.88 22.72 -0.05
CA VAL A 50 11.47 22.93 -0.43
C VAL A 50 10.75 23.74 0.64
N VAL A 51 10.84 23.35 1.91
CA VAL A 51 10.16 24.05 3.01
C VAL A 51 10.67 25.49 3.12
N ALA A 52 11.98 25.72 3.02
CA ALA A 52 12.54 27.08 3.05
C ALA A 52 12.07 27.93 1.85
N GLY A 53 11.90 27.32 0.67
CA GLY A 53 11.49 28.01 -0.55
C GLY A 53 10.00 28.34 -0.63
N GLU A 54 9.13 27.46 -0.12
CA GLU A 54 7.68 27.69 -0.05
C GLU A 54 7.30 28.64 1.10
N GLY A 55 8.09 28.63 2.19
CA GLY A 55 7.96 29.58 3.29
C GLY A 55 7.00 29.15 4.40
N GLU A 56 6.55 30.13 5.18
CA GLU A 56 5.79 29.89 6.41
C GLU A 56 4.47 29.14 6.14
N GLY A 57 4.21 28.10 6.94
CA GLY A 57 3.01 27.28 6.83
C GLY A 57 3.09 26.14 5.82
N TYR A 58 4.24 25.94 5.17
CA TYR A 58 4.51 24.78 4.32
C TYR A 58 5.27 23.69 5.07
N TYR A 59 4.89 22.43 4.84
CA TYR A 59 5.61 21.25 5.33
C TYR A 59 5.88 20.28 4.19
N ALA A 60 6.95 19.48 4.28
CA ALA A 60 7.25 18.47 3.26
C ALA A 60 6.07 17.52 3.06
N PHE A 61 5.52 16.95 4.14
CA PHE A 61 4.34 16.10 4.13
C PHE A 61 3.46 16.34 5.35
N GLY A 62 2.15 16.07 5.20
CA GLY A 62 1.15 16.33 6.24
C GLY A 62 0.77 15.10 7.08
N GLY A 63 1.08 13.90 6.62
CA GLY A 63 0.71 12.64 7.26
C GLY A 63 1.75 12.07 8.22
N ARG A 64 1.56 10.81 8.61
CA ARG A 64 2.53 10.02 9.38
C ARG A 64 3.54 9.37 8.44
N LEU A 65 4.73 9.05 8.96
CA LEU A 65 5.65 8.13 8.29
C LEU A 65 5.40 6.73 8.86
N ALA A 66 4.48 6.00 8.23
CA ALA A 66 4.16 4.63 8.64
C ALA A 66 5.32 3.70 8.28
N ALA A 67 5.83 2.96 9.27
CA ALA A 67 6.90 2.00 9.10
C ALA A 67 6.33 0.65 8.63
N LEU A 68 5.82 0.61 7.40
CA LEU A 68 5.21 -0.60 6.84
C LEU A 68 6.28 -1.70 6.66
N PRO A 69 6.03 -2.95 7.09
CA PRO A 69 6.99 -4.05 6.97
C PRO A 69 7.56 -4.23 5.56
N GLU A 70 6.71 -4.09 4.55
CA GLU A 70 7.09 -4.26 3.15
C GLU A 70 8.09 -3.20 2.66
N LEU A 71 8.12 -2.01 3.28
CA LEU A 71 9.11 -0.97 2.99
C LEU A 71 10.53 -1.45 3.28
N PHE A 72 10.69 -2.28 4.33
CA PHE A 72 11.97 -2.83 4.77
C PHE A 72 12.25 -4.22 4.17
N GLY A 73 11.43 -4.66 3.22
CA GLY A 73 11.54 -5.97 2.57
C GLY A 73 11.05 -7.13 3.43
N TYR A 74 10.07 -6.91 4.31
CA TYR A 74 9.44 -7.96 5.10
C TYR A 74 8.01 -8.25 4.65
N ASP A 75 7.63 -9.53 4.62
CA ASP A 75 6.27 -10.01 4.40
C ASP A 75 5.52 -10.09 5.74
N PRO A 76 4.45 -9.30 5.92
CA PRO A 76 3.71 -9.28 7.16
C PRO A 76 2.47 -10.17 7.07
N ALA A 77 2.66 -11.47 7.32
CA ALA A 77 1.58 -12.48 7.28
C ALA A 77 0.40 -12.17 8.24
N LEU A 78 0.63 -11.33 9.26
CA LEU A 78 -0.39 -10.86 10.23
C LEU A 78 -1.01 -9.49 9.88
N GLY A 79 -0.66 -8.90 8.73
CA GLY A 79 -1.19 -7.61 8.28
C GLY A 79 -0.24 -6.43 8.52
N PRO A 80 -0.61 -5.21 8.10
CA PRO A 80 0.31 -4.09 7.83
C PRO A 80 1.10 -3.56 9.03
N ASN A 81 0.69 -3.86 10.26
CA ASN A 81 1.41 -3.43 11.48
C ASN A 81 2.06 -4.62 12.22
N ALA A 82 2.18 -5.79 11.59
CA ALA A 82 2.67 -6.99 12.23
C ALA A 82 4.06 -6.81 12.85
N ALA A 83 4.22 -7.23 14.10
CA ALA A 83 5.53 -7.34 14.74
C ALA A 83 6.30 -8.55 14.20
N ALA A 84 5.65 -9.72 14.15
CA ALA A 84 6.21 -10.96 13.62
C ALA A 84 6.14 -10.96 12.08
N VAL A 85 7.31 -10.88 11.44
CA VAL A 85 7.46 -10.74 9.99
C VAL A 85 8.57 -11.63 9.45
N VAL A 86 8.56 -11.91 8.15
CA VAL A 86 9.60 -12.72 7.47
C VAL A 86 10.26 -11.90 6.38
N LYS A 87 11.59 -11.88 6.31
CA LYS A 87 12.30 -11.18 5.22
C LYS A 87 11.93 -11.87 3.90
N MET A 88 11.48 -11.08 2.93
CA MET A 88 10.84 -11.59 1.70
C MET A 88 11.73 -12.54 0.88
N ASP A 89 13.05 -12.39 0.98
CA ASP A 89 14.06 -13.17 0.25
C ASP A 89 14.87 -14.14 1.14
N ASP A 90 14.52 -14.28 2.43
CA ASP A 90 15.25 -15.15 3.35
C ASP A 90 14.90 -16.65 3.12
N PRO A 91 15.81 -17.46 2.56
CA PRO A 91 15.53 -18.87 2.28
C PRO A 91 15.27 -19.69 3.57
N GLU A 92 15.74 -19.21 4.73
CA GLU A 92 15.50 -19.83 6.02
C GLU A 92 14.12 -19.49 6.60
N ARG A 93 13.42 -18.50 6.02
CA ARG A 93 12.08 -18.03 6.40
C ARG A 93 11.98 -17.68 7.88
N LYS A 94 13.01 -17.03 8.42
CA LYS A 94 13.07 -16.67 9.84
C LYS A 94 12.00 -15.63 10.17
N VAL A 95 11.21 -15.92 11.20
CA VAL A 95 10.26 -14.97 11.77
C VAL A 95 11.00 -14.07 12.75
N VAL A 96 11.01 -12.76 12.50
CA VAL A 96 11.70 -11.75 13.32
C VAL A 96 10.74 -10.68 13.81
N ASN A 97 11.15 -9.90 14.82
CA ASN A 97 10.42 -8.72 15.27
C ASN A 97 10.87 -7.50 14.46
N LEU A 98 9.99 -6.95 13.62
CA LEU A 98 10.29 -5.75 12.83
C LEU A 98 10.71 -4.56 13.71
N TYR A 99 10.00 -4.34 14.81
CA TYR A 99 10.23 -3.17 15.68
C TYR A 99 11.56 -3.24 16.43
N GLY A 100 12.20 -4.42 16.46
CA GLY A 100 13.51 -4.63 17.05
C GLY A 100 14.68 -4.43 16.08
N THR A 101 14.44 -4.15 14.80
CA THR A 101 15.52 -3.99 13.81
C THR A 101 16.13 -2.59 13.87
N GLU A 102 17.37 -2.46 13.39
CA GLU A 102 18.06 -1.16 13.37
C GLU A 102 17.45 -0.24 12.32
N GLU A 103 17.02 -0.77 11.17
CA GLU A 103 16.41 0.01 10.09
C GLU A 103 15.11 0.70 10.55
N PHE A 104 14.33 0.03 11.41
CA PHE A 104 13.16 0.64 12.03
C PHE A 104 13.55 1.80 12.96
N ARG A 105 14.57 1.61 13.80
CA ARG A 105 15.06 2.65 14.72
C ARG A 105 15.60 3.85 13.96
N GLU A 106 16.42 3.63 12.94
CA GLU A 106 16.97 4.67 12.08
C GLU A 106 15.87 5.51 11.43
N LEU A 107 14.82 4.87 10.88
CA LEU A 107 13.71 5.60 10.28
C LEU A 107 12.95 6.46 11.31
N MET A 108 12.77 5.96 12.54
CA MET A 108 12.07 6.70 13.60
C MET A 108 12.93 7.83 14.18
N ARG A 109 14.25 7.66 14.26
CA ARG A 109 15.19 8.74 14.62
C ARG A 109 15.18 9.84 13.55
N LEU A 110 15.26 9.47 12.27
CA LEU A 110 15.13 10.43 11.16
C LEU A 110 13.78 11.18 11.22
N ARG A 111 12.69 10.47 11.52
CA ARG A 111 11.38 11.09 11.68
C ARG A 111 11.36 12.14 12.79
N ARG A 112 12.07 11.89 13.90
CA ARG A 112 12.26 12.85 15.00
C ARG A 112 13.09 14.05 14.58
N GLU A 113 14.17 13.83 13.82
CA GLU A 113 15.01 14.91 13.29
C GLU A 113 14.19 15.88 12.41
N TRP A 114 13.40 15.34 11.48
CA TRP A 114 12.51 16.14 10.64
C TRP A 114 11.46 16.93 11.43
N HIS A 115 10.94 16.35 12.51
CA HIS A 115 10.01 17.04 13.41
C HIS A 115 10.69 18.22 14.11
N LEU A 116 11.87 18.00 14.68
CA LEU A 116 12.64 19.04 15.38
C LEU A 116 13.09 20.17 14.46
N ALA A 117 13.41 19.85 13.21
CA ALA A 117 13.76 20.82 12.18
C ALA A 117 12.55 21.57 11.60
N GLY A 118 11.31 21.23 12.00
CA GLY A 118 10.09 21.88 11.49
C GLY A 118 9.77 21.55 10.03
N LEU A 119 10.35 20.47 9.49
CA LEU A 119 10.18 20.07 8.08
C LEU A 119 8.82 19.38 7.81
N THR A 120 8.16 18.90 8.86
CA THR A 120 6.94 18.09 8.75
C THR A 120 5.85 18.67 9.63
N GLU A 121 4.59 18.41 9.28
CA GLU A 121 3.45 18.81 10.10
C GLU A 121 3.61 18.31 11.55
N PRO A 122 3.63 19.21 12.55
CA PRO A 122 3.86 18.86 13.95
C PRO A 122 2.74 17.98 14.53
N ASN A 123 1.54 18.06 13.97
CA ASN A 123 0.41 17.20 14.32
C ASN A 123 -0.03 16.39 13.08
N PRO A 124 0.61 15.23 12.81
CA PRO A 124 0.33 14.42 11.63
C PRO A 124 -1.16 14.19 11.42
N GLN A 125 -1.61 14.58 10.25
CA GLN A 125 -3.00 14.54 9.86
C GLN A 125 -3.42 13.10 9.49
N ASN A 126 -4.73 12.81 9.58
CA ASN A 126 -5.24 11.58 9.02
C ASN A 126 -5.15 11.61 7.47
N ARG A 127 -5.42 10.47 6.81
CA ARG A 127 -5.26 10.37 5.35
C ARG A 127 -6.08 11.39 4.55
N GLU A 128 -7.31 11.68 4.98
CA GLU A 128 -8.19 12.64 4.31
C GLU A 128 -7.66 14.07 4.45
N GLN A 129 -7.27 14.45 5.66
CA GLN A 129 -6.69 15.75 5.96
C GLN A 129 -5.33 15.95 5.27
N ALA A 130 -4.47 14.93 5.22
CA ALA A 130 -3.20 14.97 4.50
C ALA A 130 -3.43 15.15 2.98
N ARG A 131 -4.45 14.50 2.42
CA ARG A 131 -4.86 14.69 1.02
C ARG A 131 -5.38 16.12 0.78
N ALA A 132 -6.14 16.68 1.72
CA ALA A 132 -6.60 18.07 1.65
C ALA A 132 -5.44 19.07 1.72
N ALA A 133 -4.40 18.80 2.52
CA ALA A 133 -3.19 19.63 2.59
C ALA A 133 -2.39 19.60 1.28
N LEU A 134 -2.28 18.42 0.63
CA LEU A 134 -1.70 18.31 -0.72
C LEU A 134 -2.51 19.16 -1.72
N GLN A 135 -3.84 19.08 -1.68
CA GLN A 135 -4.72 19.85 -2.56
C GLN A 135 -4.62 21.37 -2.33
N ALA A 136 -4.54 21.79 -1.07
CA ALA A 136 -4.37 23.19 -0.68
C ALA A 136 -2.96 23.72 -1.01
N GLY A 137 -2.05 22.82 -1.39
CA GLY A 137 -0.68 23.15 -1.74
C GLY A 137 0.21 23.52 -0.56
N THR A 138 -0.17 23.15 0.66
CA THR A 138 0.63 23.37 1.88
C THR A 138 1.61 22.23 2.15
N THR A 139 1.58 21.19 1.32
CA THR A 139 2.54 20.08 1.35
C THR A 139 2.93 19.62 -0.07
N GLY A 140 3.99 18.82 -0.15
CA GLY A 140 4.60 18.42 -1.43
C GLY A 140 4.76 16.93 -1.64
N PHE A 141 4.82 16.15 -0.56
CA PHE A 141 5.24 14.76 -0.57
C PHE A 141 4.22 13.86 0.15
N SER A 142 4.16 12.60 -0.29
CA SER A 142 3.40 11.51 0.34
C SER A 142 4.31 10.28 0.44
N LEU A 143 4.52 9.78 1.66
CA LEU A 143 5.55 8.77 1.96
C LEU A 143 5.00 7.36 2.15
N ASP A 144 3.75 7.12 1.73
CA ASP A 144 3.00 5.89 1.97
C ASP A 144 3.01 4.93 0.78
N SER A 145 3.39 5.41 -0.41
CA SER A 145 3.39 4.63 -1.66
C SER A 145 4.16 5.35 -2.76
N ALA A 146 4.68 4.57 -3.71
CA ALA A 146 5.36 5.04 -4.90
C ALA A 146 4.69 4.49 -6.18
N GLN A 147 3.46 4.94 -6.44
CA GLN A 147 2.67 4.56 -7.60
C GLN A 147 2.15 5.80 -8.31
N ASP A 148 1.89 5.71 -9.62
CA ASP A 148 1.16 6.77 -10.34
C ASP A 148 -0.21 6.98 -9.65
N ARG A 149 -0.62 8.24 -9.56
CA ARG A 149 -1.85 8.65 -8.88
C ARG A 149 -2.82 9.31 -9.86
N PRO A 150 -3.30 8.59 -10.88
CA PRO A 150 -4.11 9.19 -11.95
C PRO A 150 -5.44 9.73 -11.44
N VAL A 151 -6.04 9.04 -10.47
CA VAL A 151 -7.23 9.50 -9.76
C VAL A 151 -6.94 10.82 -9.06
N ASP A 152 -5.86 10.91 -8.29
CA ASP A 152 -5.51 12.13 -7.58
C ASP A 152 -5.18 13.28 -8.54
N ARG A 153 -4.61 13.00 -9.73
CA ARG A 153 -4.40 14.00 -10.77
C ARG A 153 -5.70 14.64 -11.23
N VAL A 154 -6.74 13.84 -11.48
CA VAL A 154 -8.05 14.34 -11.89
C VAL A 154 -8.75 15.07 -10.74
N PHE A 155 -8.73 14.50 -9.54
CA PHE A 155 -9.47 15.05 -8.39
C PHE A 155 -8.79 16.26 -7.73
N LEU A 156 -7.46 16.29 -7.69
CA LEU A 156 -6.68 17.35 -7.04
C LEU A 156 -6.20 18.40 -8.05
N GLY A 157 -6.20 18.08 -9.36
CA GLY A 157 -5.64 18.95 -10.39
C GLY A 157 -4.12 19.08 -10.30
N LEU A 158 -3.44 18.08 -9.72
CA LEU A 158 -2.00 18.08 -9.46
C LEU A 158 -1.34 16.85 -10.07
N ASP A 159 -0.25 17.05 -10.80
CA ASP A 159 0.60 15.95 -11.25
C ASP A 159 1.51 15.48 -10.12
N PHE A 160 1.64 14.15 -9.98
CA PHE A 160 2.55 13.52 -9.04
C PHE A 160 3.56 12.64 -9.78
N THR A 161 4.80 12.66 -9.29
CA THR A 161 5.87 11.78 -9.76
C THR A 161 6.25 10.81 -8.63
N PRO A 162 6.14 9.49 -8.85
CA PRO A 162 6.54 8.49 -7.87
C PRO A 162 8.05 8.21 -7.92
N LYS A 163 8.65 7.95 -6.75
CA LYS A 163 10.00 7.39 -6.60
C LYS A 163 9.94 6.19 -5.65
N ARG A 164 10.34 5.04 -6.18
CA ARG A 164 10.37 3.76 -5.45
C ARG A 164 11.70 3.63 -4.71
N PHE A 165 11.65 3.06 -3.50
CA PHE A 165 12.85 2.69 -2.74
C PHE A 165 13.11 1.19 -2.80
N ALA A 166 12.04 0.38 -2.76
CA ALA A 166 12.13 -1.06 -2.74
C ALA A 166 11.73 -1.67 -4.10
N PRO A 167 12.26 -2.85 -4.44
CA PRO A 167 11.72 -3.68 -5.51
C PRO A 167 10.22 -3.95 -5.30
N LEU A 168 9.51 -4.22 -6.40
CA LEU A 168 8.13 -4.64 -6.32
C LEU A 168 8.07 -6.10 -5.85
N VAL A 169 7.44 -6.31 -4.69
CA VAL A 169 7.33 -7.62 -4.07
C VAL A 169 5.89 -8.10 -4.06
N LEU A 170 5.72 -9.38 -4.38
CA LEU A 170 4.46 -10.08 -4.32
C LEU A 170 4.36 -10.86 -3.00
N THR A 171 3.37 -10.50 -2.18
CA THR A 171 3.03 -11.19 -0.92
C THR A 171 1.65 -11.84 -1.03
N THR A 172 1.35 -12.80 -0.16
CA THR A 172 0.01 -13.39 -0.09
C THR A 172 -1.05 -12.32 0.19
N ALA A 173 -0.73 -11.35 1.06
CA ALA A 173 -1.63 -10.25 1.40
C ALA A 173 -1.93 -9.36 0.18
N ALA A 174 -0.95 -9.11 -0.68
CA ALA A 174 -1.13 -8.35 -1.91
C ALA A 174 -2.06 -9.06 -2.91
N MET A 175 -1.89 -10.38 -3.09
CA MET A 175 -2.76 -11.18 -3.96
C MET A 175 -4.20 -11.28 -3.42
N ASN A 176 -4.36 -11.27 -2.09
CA ASN A 176 -5.65 -11.39 -1.43
C ASN A 176 -6.34 -10.03 -1.21
N ALA A 177 -5.72 -8.91 -1.59
CA ALA A 177 -6.19 -7.57 -1.28
C ALA A 177 -7.57 -7.26 -1.88
N SER A 178 -7.93 -7.88 -3.00
CA SER A 178 -9.25 -7.78 -3.62
C SER A 178 -9.62 -9.13 -4.23
N MET A 179 -10.69 -9.73 -3.71
CA MET A 179 -11.18 -11.03 -4.16
C MET A 179 -12.71 -11.04 -4.17
N MET A 180 -13.28 -11.79 -5.11
CA MET A 180 -14.70 -12.11 -5.13
C MET A 180 -14.91 -13.52 -4.59
N ALA A 181 -15.84 -13.68 -3.65
CA ALA A 181 -16.22 -14.97 -3.10
C ALA A 181 -17.72 -15.21 -3.24
N ILE A 182 -18.12 -16.48 -3.29
CA ILE A 182 -19.51 -16.89 -3.32
C ILE A 182 -19.88 -17.32 -1.89
N SER A 183 -20.92 -16.72 -1.33
CA SER A 183 -21.44 -17.12 -0.02
C SER A 183 -21.80 -18.61 -0.01
N ALA A 184 -21.44 -19.31 1.06
CA ALA A 184 -21.83 -20.70 1.29
C ALA A 184 -23.35 -20.90 1.32
N ASP A 185 -24.10 -19.84 1.66
CA ASP A 185 -25.56 -19.84 1.73
C ASP A 185 -26.24 -19.39 0.43
N SER A 186 -25.46 -19.10 -0.63
CA SER A 186 -26.02 -18.65 -1.91
C SER A 186 -26.97 -19.70 -2.48
N GLN A 187 -28.17 -19.25 -2.86
CA GLN A 187 -29.13 -20.10 -3.57
C GLN A 187 -28.82 -20.22 -5.07
N HIS A 188 -27.86 -19.44 -5.57
CA HIS A 188 -27.49 -19.35 -6.98
C HIS A 188 -25.97 -19.35 -7.19
N PRO A 189 -25.22 -20.35 -6.68
CA PRO A 189 -23.76 -20.34 -6.73
C PRO A 189 -23.23 -20.50 -8.16
N VAL A 190 -23.95 -21.22 -9.04
CA VAL A 190 -23.56 -21.39 -10.45
C VAL A 190 -23.72 -20.08 -11.23
N GLU A 191 -24.82 -19.36 -11.01
CA GLU A 191 -25.06 -18.06 -11.65
C GLU A 191 -24.10 -16.99 -11.12
N ALA A 192 -23.83 -16.98 -9.82
CA ALA A 192 -22.82 -16.11 -9.22
C ALA A 192 -21.44 -16.36 -9.83
N LEU A 193 -21.04 -17.62 -10.00
CA LEU A 193 -19.78 -17.95 -10.66
C LEU A 193 -19.76 -17.50 -12.13
N LYS A 194 -20.86 -17.67 -12.88
CA LYS A 194 -20.96 -17.17 -14.26
C LYS A 194 -20.77 -15.65 -14.33
N LEU A 195 -21.37 -14.89 -13.41
CA LEU A 195 -21.17 -13.44 -13.34
C LEU A 195 -19.71 -13.09 -13.02
N ILE A 196 -19.09 -13.76 -12.04
CA ILE A 196 -17.68 -13.53 -11.72
C ILE A 196 -16.80 -13.85 -12.93
N THR A 197 -17.07 -14.93 -13.66
CA THR A 197 -16.36 -15.25 -14.91
C THR A 197 -16.50 -14.14 -15.93
N LEU A 198 -17.73 -13.64 -16.18
CA LEU A 198 -17.95 -12.53 -17.11
C LEU A 198 -17.14 -11.28 -16.71
N LEU A 199 -17.07 -10.95 -15.42
CA LEU A 199 -16.26 -9.82 -14.94
C LEU A 199 -14.75 -9.99 -15.20
N HIS A 200 -14.27 -11.21 -15.44
CA HIS A 200 -12.87 -11.48 -15.78
C HIS A 200 -12.62 -11.61 -17.28
N THR A 201 -13.67 -11.78 -18.10
CA THR A 201 -13.51 -12.13 -19.52
C THR A 201 -14.26 -11.22 -20.50
N ASP A 202 -15.24 -10.46 -20.05
CA ASP A 202 -16.12 -9.65 -20.90
C ASP A 202 -16.01 -8.16 -20.54
N ALA A 203 -15.45 -7.39 -21.47
CA ALA A 203 -15.22 -5.96 -21.27
C ALA A 203 -16.52 -5.16 -21.18
N GLU A 204 -17.58 -5.54 -21.89
CA GLU A 204 -18.85 -4.82 -21.83
C GLU A 204 -19.45 -4.96 -20.42
N VAL A 205 -19.52 -6.19 -19.90
CA VAL A 205 -20.04 -6.46 -18.55
C VAL A 205 -19.22 -5.76 -17.48
N PHE A 206 -17.88 -5.81 -17.58
CA PHE A 206 -16.99 -5.11 -16.66
C PHE A 206 -17.23 -3.60 -16.65
N ASN A 207 -17.35 -2.98 -17.83
CA ASN A 207 -17.50 -1.54 -17.96
C ASN A 207 -18.91 -1.04 -17.62
N ILE A 208 -19.95 -1.87 -17.75
CA ILE A 208 -21.29 -1.54 -17.25
C ILE A 208 -21.25 -1.31 -15.72
N LEU A 209 -20.55 -2.17 -14.96
CA LEU A 209 -20.41 -1.98 -13.50
C LEU A 209 -19.42 -0.88 -13.11
N SER A 210 -18.49 -0.53 -14.00
CA SER A 210 -17.45 0.46 -13.71
C SER A 210 -17.87 1.88 -14.09
N LEU A 211 -18.53 2.05 -15.23
CA LEU A 211 -18.85 3.33 -15.85
C LEU A 211 -20.36 3.59 -15.96
N GLY A 212 -21.21 2.58 -15.80
CA GLY A 212 -22.65 2.68 -16.01
C GLY A 212 -23.04 2.47 -17.47
N ILE A 213 -24.16 3.07 -17.89
CA ILE A 213 -24.75 2.83 -19.21
C ILE A 213 -24.19 3.79 -20.26
N GLU A 214 -23.73 3.27 -21.39
CA GLU A 214 -23.27 4.10 -22.53
C GLU A 214 -24.40 5.01 -23.05
N GLY A 215 -24.07 6.27 -23.35
CA GLY A 215 -25.01 7.32 -23.75
C GLY A 215 -25.81 7.95 -22.60
N VAL A 216 -25.71 7.39 -21.39
CA VAL A 216 -26.32 7.97 -20.17
C VAL A 216 -25.22 8.47 -19.24
N ASN A 217 -24.31 7.58 -18.83
CA ASN A 217 -23.25 7.88 -17.87
C ASN A 217 -21.93 8.20 -18.55
N TRP A 218 -21.66 7.59 -19.71
CA TRP A 218 -20.41 7.77 -20.45
C TRP A 218 -20.59 7.51 -21.95
N GLN A 219 -19.63 7.88 -22.78
CA GLN A 219 -19.52 7.51 -24.20
C GLN A 219 -18.05 7.45 -24.63
N HIS A 220 -17.76 6.85 -25.79
CA HIS A 220 -16.44 7.03 -26.39
C HIS A 220 -16.33 8.38 -27.09
N ASN A 221 -15.28 9.13 -26.78
CA ASN A 221 -14.89 10.30 -27.53
C ASN A 221 -14.49 9.89 -28.96
N ALA A 222 -15.12 10.48 -29.97
CA ALA A 222 -14.96 10.05 -31.36
C ALA A 222 -13.55 10.27 -31.93
N ASP A 223 -12.82 11.27 -31.41
CA ASP A 223 -11.49 11.63 -31.92
C ASP A 223 -10.37 10.81 -31.27
N THR A 224 -10.49 10.56 -29.96
CA THR A 224 -9.45 9.90 -29.15
C THR A 224 -9.74 8.44 -28.85
N GLY A 225 -11.00 8.00 -28.97
CA GLY A 225 -11.47 6.68 -28.55
C GLY A 225 -11.53 6.50 -27.02
N LEU A 226 -11.18 7.51 -26.23
CA LEU A 226 -11.19 7.46 -24.77
C LEU A 226 -12.61 7.60 -24.21
N VAL A 227 -12.84 7.09 -23.01
CA VAL A 227 -14.09 7.30 -22.27
C VAL A 227 -14.25 8.78 -21.92
N GLU A 228 -15.41 9.34 -22.29
CA GLU A 228 -15.92 10.64 -21.89
C GLU A 228 -17.10 10.44 -20.95
N LEU A 229 -16.99 10.94 -19.71
CA LEU A 229 -18.06 10.86 -18.71
C LEU A 229 -19.13 11.93 -18.98
N LEU A 230 -20.40 11.52 -18.97
CA LEU A 230 -21.57 12.37 -19.28
C LEU A 230 -22.35 12.76 -18.02
N ASP A 231 -22.67 11.79 -17.15
CA ASP A 231 -23.37 11.99 -15.88
C ASP A 231 -22.79 11.10 -14.79
N THR A 232 -21.96 11.73 -13.96
CA THR A 232 -21.32 11.09 -12.81
C THR A 232 -22.15 11.20 -11.52
N ALA A 233 -23.20 12.03 -11.50
CA ALA A 233 -24.02 12.24 -10.31
C ALA A 233 -24.99 11.07 -10.09
N SER A 234 -25.47 10.45 -11.18
CA SER A 234 -26.33 9.27 -11.08
C SER A 234 -25.54 7.98 -10.85
N TYR A 235 -24.41 7.79 -11.55
CA TYR A 235 -23.59 6.59 -11.41
C TYR A 235 -22.14 6.84 -11.81
N TRP A 236 -21.27 6.97 -10.81
CA TRP A 236 -19.81 6.93 -10.98
C TRP A 236 -19.17 6.43 -9.69
N PRO A 237 -19.17 5.09 -9.47
CA PRO A 237 -18.75 4.56 -8.19
C PRO A 237 -17.23 4.64 -8.02
N ASN A 238 -16.47 4.76 -9.11
CA ASN A 238 -15.00 4.90 -9.11
C ASN A 238 -14.30 3.78 -8.30
N ILE A 239 -14.78 2.55 -8.46
CA ILE A 239 -14.29 1.35 -7.74
C ILE A 239 -14.03 0.17 -8.69
N ASN A 240 -13.65 0.42 -9.95
CA ASN A 240 -13.34 -0.65 -10.91
C ASN A 240 -12.30 -1.67 -10.39
N TRP A 241 -11.42 -1.25 -9.47
CA TRP A 241 -10.43 -2.08 -8.78
C TRP A 241 -11.02 -3.21 -7.90
N VAL A 242 -12.33 -3.20 -7.61
CA VAL A 242 -12.99 -4.32 -6.90
C VAL A 242 -13.56 -5.39 -7.83
N TRP A 243 -13.56 -5.14 -9.14
CA TRP A 243 -14.22 -5.99 -10.13
C TRP A 243 -13.21 -6.84 -10.90
N GLY A 244 -13.63 -8.06 -11.24
CA GLY A 244 -12.89 -9.11 -11.95
C GLY A 244 -11.53 -8.77 -12.55
N ASN A 245 -11.45 -8.48 -13.86
CA ASN A 245 -10.18 -8.15 -14.51
C ASN A 245 -10.13 -6.67 -14.90
N SER A 246 -9.36 -5.89 -14.15
CA SER A 246 -9.21 -4.44 -14.37
C SER A 246 -8.61 -4.08 -15.73
N TYR A 247 -7.89 -4.99 -16.38
CA TYR A 247 -7.35 -4.77 -17.73
C TYR A 247 -8.43 -4.74 -18.83
N LEU A 248 -9.67 -5.13 -18.50
CA LEU A 248 -10.83 -4.98 -19.38
C LEU A 248 -11.45 -3.58 -19.33
N ALA A 249 -10.99 -2.70 -18.44
CA ALA A 249 -11.49 -1.34 -18.34
C ALA A 249 -11.26 -0.58 -19.67
N TYR A 250 -12.28 0.14 -20.13
CA TYR A 250 -12.11 1.02 -21.27
C TYR A 250 -11.17 2.18 -20.90
N PRO A 251 -10.26 2.56 -21.83
CA PRO A 251 -9.24 3.55 -21.54
C PRO A 251 -9.90 4.92 -21.31
N GLN A 252 -9.60 5.51 -20.18
CA GLN A 252 -9.94 6.90 -19.85
C GLN A 252 -8.77 7.83 -20.17
N ARG A 253 -7.54 7.29 -20.25
CA ARG A 253 -6.32 8.01 -20.58
C ARG A 253 -5.59 7.35 -21.73
N ALA A 254 -4.84 8.17 -22.48
CA ALA A 254 -3.98 7.68 -23.55
C ALA A 254 -2.86 6.72 -23.05
N THR A 255 -2.50 6.78 -21.77
CA THR A 255 -1.47 5.92 -21.17
C THR A 255 -2.00 4.59 -20.65
N ASP A 256 -3.32 4.42 -20.48
CA ASP A 256 -3.88 3.25 -19.76
C ASP A 256 -3.47 1.91 -20.39
N ALA A 257 -3.37 1.83 -21.72
CA ALA A 257 -2.91 0.62 -22.39
C ALA A 257 -1.45 0.28 -22.07
N ALA A 258 -0.58 1.29 -22.00
CA ALA A 258 0.82 1.10 -21.64
C ALA A 258 0.97 0.76 -20.15
N ASP A 259 0.18 1.42 -19.29
CA ASP A 259 0.15 1.17 -17.84
C ASP A 259 -0.31 -0.27 -17.54
N ASN A 260 -1.33 -0.77 -18.25
CA ASN A 260 -1.79 -2.16 -18.13
C ASN A 260 -0.72 -3.16 -18.58
N ALA A 261 -0.05 -2.91 -19.71
CA ALA A 261 1.03 -3.77 -20.19
C ALA A 261 2.22 -3.80 -19.21
N GLU A 262 2.58 -2.66 -18.63
CA GLU A 262 3.60 -2.59 -17.58
C GLU A 262 3.14 -3.31 -16.31
N ALA A 263 1.87 -3.18 -15.91
CA ALA A 263 1.34 -3.89 -14.76
C ALA A 263 1.37 -5.42 -14.95
N GLU A 264 1.02 -5.92 -16.13
CA GLU A 264 1.14 -7.35 -16.47
C GLU A 264 2.59 -7.83 -16.39
N LYS A 265 3.52 -7.06 -16.96
CA LYS A 265 4.95 -7.35 -16.91
C LYS A 265 5.46 -7.37 -15.47
N VAL A 266 5.11 -6.35 -14.68
CA VAL A 266 5.47 -6.24 -13.27
C VAL A 266 4.91 -7.42 -12.47
N ASN A 267 3.67 -7.82 -12.69
CA ASN A 267 3.09 -9.00 -12.03
C ASN A 267 3.88 -10.27 -12.35
N ALA A 268 4.39 -10.41 -13.58
CA ALA A 268 5.19 -11.55 -14.00
C ALA A 268 6.64 -11.53 -13.48
N GLU A 269 7.21 -10.34 -13.28
CA GLU A 269 8.62 -10.13 -12.90
C GLU A 269 8.81 -9.84 -11.40
N ALA A 270 7.74 -9.59 -10.65
CA ALA A 270 7.81 -9.25 -9.24
C ALA A 270 8.53 -10.32 -8.42
N VAL A 271 9.36 -9.87 -7.47
CA VAL A 271 10.01 -10.78 -6.53
C VAL A 271 8.92 -11.39 -5.67
N ALA A 272 8.82 -12.71 -5.66
CA ALA A 272 7.89 -13.42 -4.79
C ALA A 272 8.49 -13.57 -3.40
N SER A 273 7.69 -13.29 -2.37
CA SER A 273 8.02 -13.65 -0.99
C SER A 273 8.32 -15.16 -0.88
N VAL A 274 9.32 -15.54 -0.09
CA VAL A 274 9.64 -16.94 0.27
C VAL A 274 8.49 -17.67 0.98
N ILE A 275 7.50 -16.93 1.46
CA ILE A 275 6.25 -17.44 2.05
C ILE A 275 5.00 -17.09 1.21
N LEU A 276 5.15 -16.78 -0.08
CA LEU A 276 4.01 -16.52 -0.97
C LEU A 276 3.04 -17.71 -1.02
N GLY A 277 1.77 -17.46 -0.72
CA GLY A 277 0.72 -18.48 -0.57
C GLY A 277 0.52 -18.99 0.86
N PHE A 278 1.42 -18.66 1.79
CA PHE A 278 1.23 -18.91 3.22
C PHE A 278 0.17 -17.97 3.80
N SER A 279 -0.71 -18.53 4.63
CA SER A 279 -1.68 -17.78 5.43
C SER A 279 -1.59 -18.31 6.85
N PHE A 280 -1.24 -17.43 7.80
CA PHE A 280 -1.09 -17.81 9.19
C PHE A 280 -2.45 -18.08 9.85
N ASP A 281 -2.62 -19.25 10.45
CA ASP A 281 -3.77 -19.56 11.31
C ASP A 281 -3.49 -19.00 12.71
N THR A 282 -4.25 -17.96 13.07
CA THR A 282 -4.12 -17.27 14.35
C THR A 282 -4.84 -18.00 15.48
N SER A 283 -5.70 -18.98 15.19
CA SER A 283 -6.53 -19.69 16.19
C SER A 283 -5.72 -20.22 17.40
N PRO A 284 -4.50 -20.78 17.24
CA PRO A 284 -3.70 -21.25 18.37
C PRO A 284 -3.13 -20.16 19.28
N VAL A 285 -3.11 -18.90 18.82
CA VAL A 285 -2.48 -17.74 19.46
C VAL A 285 -3.35 -16.48 19.39
N GLU A 286 -4.67 -16.66 19.31
CA GLU A 286 -5.63 -15.57 19.05
C GLU A 286 -5.55 -14.47 20.12
N ASN A 287 -5.38 -14.87 21.38
CA ASN A 287 -5.29 -13.94 22.51
C ASN A 287 -4.02 -13.08 22.44
N GLU A 288 -2.87 -13.69 22.11
CA GLU A 288 -1.60 -13.00 21.95
C GLU A 288 -1.65 -12.01 20.77
N VAL A 289 -2.22 -12.43 19.64
CA VAL A 289 -2.41 -11.56 18.46
C VAL A 289 -3.28 -10.36 18.79
N ALA A 290 -4.38 -10.56 19.52
CA ALA A 290 -5.27 -9.48 19.96
C ALA A 290 -4.57 -8.51 20.93
N ALA A 291 -3.81 -9.04 21.90
CA ALA A 291 -3.05 -8.24 22.86
C ALA A 291 -1.97 -7.39 22.16
N MET A 292 -1.20 -7.97 21.25
CA MET A 292 -0.19 -7.24 20.47
C MET A 292 -0.81 -6.17 19.57
N SER A 293 -1.94 -6.46 18.92
CA SER A 293 -2.62 -5.49 18.03
C SER A 293 -2.98 -4.20 18.77
N SER A 294 -3.36 -4.30 20.04
CA SER A 294 -3.69 -3.13 20.88
C SER A 294 -2.46 -2.26 21.19
N ILE A 295 -1.29 -2.89 21.36
CA ILE A 295 -0.01 -2.21 21.57
C ILE A 295 0.42 -1.48 20.30
N LEU A 296 0.35 -2.19 19.17
CA LEU A 296 0.75 -1.72 17.84
C LEU A 296 -0.14 -0.60 17.30
N ALA A 297 -1.37 -0.49 17.79
CA ALA A 297 -2.28 0.60 17.42
C ALA A 297 -1.77 2.00 17.85
N ASN A 298 -0.79 2.10 18.75
CA ASN A 298 -0.35 3.35 19.37
C ASN A 298 1.12 3.72 19.08
N PHE A 299 1.61 3.47 17.86
CA PHE A 299 2.92 3.93 17.41
C PHE A 299 2.92 5.37 16.86
N GLU A 300 1.74 5.98 16.77
CA GLU A 300 1.57 7.29 16.15
C GLU A 300 2.51 8.40 16.69
N PRO A 301 2.75 8.54 18.01
CA PRO A 301 3.68 9.55 18.50
C PRO A 301 5.09 9.39 17.92
N LEU A 302 5.52 8.15 17.69
CA LEU A 302 6.81 7.79 17.09
C LEU A 302 6.81 8.12 15.59
N GLU A 303 5.79 7.67 14.86
CA GLU A 303 5.59 7.95 13.43
C GLU A 303 5.41 9.45 13.12
N GLY A 304 5.04 10.24 14.14
CA GLY A 304 4.94 11.70 14.11
C GLY A 304 6.20 12.44 14.55
N GLY A 305 7.24 11.74 15.02
CA GLY A 305 8.49 12.35 15.50
C GLY A 305 8.35 13.12 16.81
N ARG A 306 7.29 12.84 17.59
CA ARG A 306 6.97 13.56 18.84
C ARG A 306 7.57 12.91 20.10
N VAL A 307 8.11 11.71 19.96
CA VAL A 307 8.83 11.01 21.03
C VAL A 307 10.24 11.60 21.18
N GLU A 308 10.60 12.05 22.38
CA GLU A 308 11.93 12.61 22.66
C GLU A 308 13.01 11.53 22.74
N ASP A 309 12.81 10.53 23.59
CA ASP A 309 13.65 9.33 23.69
C ASP A 309 13.10 8.23 22.77
N VAL A 310 13.48 8.33 21.49
CA VAL A 310 13.02 7.40 20.43
C VAL A 310 13.39 5.96 20.79
N ASP A 311 14.63 5.70 21.17
CA ASP A 311 15.11 4.36 21.46
C ASP A 311 14.48 3.77 22.72
N GLY A 312 14.38 4.55 23.80
CA GLY A 312 13.73 4.09 25.03
C GLY A 312 12.25 3.79 24.84
N TYR A 313 11.55 4.56 24.00
CA TYR A 313 10.16 4.27 23.65
C TYR A 313 10.02 2.98 22.83
N ILE A 314 10.90 2.77 21.85
CA ILE A 314 10.92 1.53 21.05
C ILE A 314 11.18 0.32 21.95
N ASP A 315 12.16 0.41 22.85
CA ASP A 315 12.48 -0.66 23.81
C ASP A 315 11.28 -0.97 24.72
N GLN A 316 10.58 0.05 25.20
CA GLN A 316 9.36 -0.13 25.99
C GLN A 316 8.26 -0.87 25.20
N GLN A 317 8.08 -0.54 23.92
CA GLN A 317 7.09 -1.19 23.07
C GLN A 317 7.47 -2.64 22.77
N ILE A 318 8.75 -2.92 22.51
CA ILE A 318 9.25 -4.30 22.34
C ILE A 318 8.98 -5.11 23.60
N ALA A 319 9.31 -4.59 24.78
CA ALA A 319 9.06 -5.27 26.05
C ALA A 319 7.55 -5.53 26.28
N ALA A 320 6.69 -4.60 25.87
CA ALA A 320 5.24 -4.79 25.91
C ALA A 320 4.77 -5.91 24.96
N LEU A 321 5.31 -5.97 23.74
CA LEU A 321 5.01 -7.04 22.77
C LEU A 321 5.48 -8.41 23.29
N GLU A 322 6.67 -8.48 23.87
CA GLU A 322 7.19 -9.69 24.51
C GLU A 322 6.28 -10.16 25.64
N ALA A 323 5.86 -9.25 26.53
CA ALA A 323 4.92 -9.54 27.61
C ALA A 323 3.53 -9.97 27.09
N ALA A 324 3.13 -9.49 25.91
CA ALA A 324 1.88 -9.86 25.25
C ALA A 324 1.96 -11.20 24.50
N GLY A 325 3.12 -11.85 24.46
CA GLY A 325 3.29 -13.19 23.89
C GLY A 325 3.88 -13.22 22.47
N LEU A 326 4.63 -12.20 22.06
CA LEU A 326 5.32 -12.17 20.75
C LEU A 326 6.11 -13.45 20.46
N ALA A 327 6.88 -13.96 21.43
CA ALA A 327 7.67 -15.18 21.27
C ALA A 327 6.79 -16.39 20.89
N ARG A 328 5.63 -16.55 21.53
CA ARG A 328 4.69 -17.64 21.23
C ARG A 328 4.14 -17.53 19.82
N VAL A 329 3.84 -16.31 19.36
CA VAL A 329 3.38 -16.08 17.99
C VAL A 329 4.48 -16.36 16.96
N GLN A 330 5.72 -15.98 17.24
CA GLN A 330 6.85 -16.29 16.36
C GLN A 330 7.12 -17.80 16.27
N GLU A 331 7.07 -18.52 17.39
CA GLU A 331 7.23 -19.98 17.43
C GLU A 331 6.13 -20.68 16.63
N GLU A 332 4.88 -20.28 16.83
CA GLU A 332 3.74 -20.87 16.11
C GLU A 332 3.77 -20.54 14.62
N MET A 333 4.11 -19.30 14.24
CA MET A 333 4.28 -18.93 12.84
C MET A 333 5.42 -19.71 12.18
N THR A 334 6.54 -19.87 12.87
CA THR A 334 7.68 -20.67 12.38
C THR A 334 7.27 -22.12 12.14
N ARG A 335 6.52 -22.72 13.07
CA ARG A 335 5.99 -24.09 12.94
C ARG A 335 5.08 -24.22 11.70
N GLN A 336 4.12 -23.31 11.55
CA GLN A 336 3.17 -23.34 10.43
C GLN A 336 3.85 -23.07 9.08
N ILE A 337 4.84 -22.16 9.02
CA ILE A 337 5.63 -21.93 7.81
C ILE A 337 6.38 -23.21 7.40
N ALA A 338 6.99 -23.91 8.36
CA ALA A 338 7.70 -25.15 8.09
C ALA A 338 6.76 -26.24 7.54
N GLU A 339 5.57 -26.40 8.15
CA GLU A 339 4.55 -27.35 7.69
C GLU A 339 4.01 -27.00 6.31
N TRP A 340 3.73 -25.72 6.06
CA TRP A 340 3.29 -25.23 4.76
C TRP A 340 4.36 -25.46 3.68
N ALA A 341 5.61 -25.11 3.96
CA ALA A 341 6.72 -25.25 3.01
C ALA A 341 6.97 -26.73 2.63
N ALA A 342 6.77 -27.66 3.56
CA ALA A 342 6.87 -29.10 3.30
C ALA A 342 5.76 -29.62 2.38
N GLN A 343 4.62 -28.93 2.28
CA GLN A 343 3.51 -29.28 1.38
C GLN A 343 3.65 -28.67 -0.02
N GLN A 344 4.58 -27.72 -0.21
CA GLN A 344 4.85 -27.09 -1.51
C GLN A 344 5.94 -27.83 -2.32
N GLN A 345 6.60 -28.83 -1.71
CA GLN A 345 7.52 -29.74 -2.37
C GLN A 345 6.76 -30.95 -2.93
#